data_AF-A0A1Y2WT92-F1
#
_entry.id   AF-A0A1Y2WT92-F1
#
_cell.length_a   1.000
_cell.length_b   1.000
_cell.length_c   1.000
_cell.angle_alpha   90.00
_cell.angle_beta   90.00
_cell.angle_gamma   90.00
#
_symmetry.space_group_name_H-M   'P 1'
#
loop_
_entity.id
_entity.type
_entity.pdbx_description
1 polymer ?
#
loop_
_entity_poly.entity_id
_entity_poly.type
_entity_poly.pdbx_seq_one_letter_code
_entity_poly.pdbx_strand_id
1 'polypeptide(L)'
;METRPLLQPLLRSISAPTSTPTSTRAAAAVTIACIPRRHQSSTSRTKRALKVAPHPSFFPTSAGSESSSTQVIYNPPSSAPSVYHTPFKFLPPSDPRRKANLAQLLRSSADLASSTASKSSSLPPELKDRERKYNVTQEQVEEMRMLRASDPERWSVLRLAEKYGCAPYFILMCCRAPTDHRDRERARLEAVKARWGAIRSAAREERKKRRDLLHKGML
;
A
#
# COMPACT_ATOMS: atom_id res chain seq x y z
N MET A 1 -45.92 23.17 -15.83
CA MET A 1 -45.29 24.45 -15.45
C MET A 1 -44.13 24.08 -14.53
N GLU A 2 -42.86 24.02 -14.91
CA GLU A 2 -42.10 24.53 -16.05
C GLU A 2 -41.01 23.50 -16.38
N THR A 3 -40.84 23.19 -17.66
CA THR A 3 -39.77 22.32 -18.16
C THR A 3 -38.54 23.18 -18.42
N ARG A 4 -37.41 22.85 -17.76
CA ARG A 4 -36.12 23.48 -18.02
C ARG A 4 -35.61 23.06 -19.40
N PRO A 5 -35.18 23.98 -20.28
CA PRO A 5 -34.57 23.59 -21.54
C PRO A 5 -33.13 23.12 -21.31
N LEU A 6 -32.80 21.99 -21.96
CA LEU A 6 -31.46 21.46 -22.12
C LEU A 6 -30.67 22.38 -23.05
N LEU A 7 -29.59 22.99 -22.55
CA LEU A 7 -28.60 23.68 -23.39
C LEU A 7 -27.74 22.63 -24.10
N GLN A 8 -28.03 22.42 -25.39
CA GLN A 8 -27.10 21.75 -26.30
C GLN A 8 -25.94 22.70 -26.68
N PRO A 9 -24.73 22.19 -26.89
CA PRO A 9 -23.63 22.97 -27.45
C PRO A 9 -23.45 22.61 -28.93
N LEU A 10 -23.71 23.50 -29.88
CA LEU A 10 -23.31 23.26 -31.27
C LEU A 10 -22.71 24.51 -31.94
N LEU A 11 -21.39 24.42 -32.11
CA LEU A 11 -20.59 24.74 -33.29
C LEU A 11 -20.69 26.16 -33.85
N ARG A 12 -19.74 26.99 -33.41
CA ARG A 12 -19.39 28.24 -34.08
C ARG A 12 -18.54 27.91 -35.31
N SER A 13 -19.06 28.23 -36.49
CA SER A 13 -18.37 28.15 -37.78
C SER A 13 -17.13 29.04 -37.79
N ILE A 14 -16.01 28.47 -38.25
CA ILE A 14 -14.77 29.21 -38.51
C ILE A 14 -14.74 29.47 -40.01
N SER A 15 -14.97 30.71 -40.43
CA SER A 15 -14.68 31.15 -41.79
C SER A 15 -13.19 31.54 -41.88
N ALA A 16 -12.44 30.87 -42.75
CA ALA A 16 -11.10 31.27 -43.12
C ALA A 16 -11.14 32.41 -44.16
N PRO A 17 -10.26 33.43 -44.05
CA PRO A 17 -9.87 34.22 -45.19
C PRO A 17 -8.46 33.84 -45.68
N THR A 18 -8.36 33.73 -47.00
CA THR A 18 -7.18 33.37 -47.78
C THR A 18 -6.13 34.50 -47.82
N SER A 19 -4.89 34.07 -48.03
CA SER A 19 -3.57 34.73 -47.95
C SER A 19 -3.32 36.06 -48.69
N THR A 20 -2.39 36.89 -48.18
CA THR A 20 -1.02 37.13 -48.74
C THR A 20 -0.17 38.03 -47.83
N PRO A 21 1.19 38.01 -47.94
CA PRO A 21 2.09 38.38 -46.85
C PRO A 21 2.83 39.71 -47.05
N THR A 22 2.94 40.55 -46.02
CA THR A 22 3.99 41.60 -45.96
C THR A 22 4.37 41.93 -44.51
N SER A 23 5.65 41.68 -44.21
CA SER A 23 6.57 42.38 -43.30
C SER A 23 6.13 42.87 -41.90
N THR A 24 6.89 42.39 -40.90
CA THR A 24 7.28 43.05 -39.63
C THR A 24 6.20 43.49 -38.65
N ARG A 25 5.96 42.69 -37.60
CA ARG A 25 6.25 43.04 -36.18
C ARG A 25 5.59 42.04 -35.20
N ALA A 26 6.34 41.79 -34.13
CA ALA A 26 5.91 41.31 -32.81
C ALA A 26 5.21 39.95 -32.76
N ALA A 27 5.97 38.93 -32.35
CA ALA A 27 5.41 37.75 -31.72
C ALA A 27 4.68 38.16 -30.44
N ALA A 28 3.40 38.50 -30.56
CA ALA A 28 2.52 38.66 -29.42
C ALA A 28 2.37 37.27 -28.79
N ALA A 29 3.13 37.02 -27.73
CA ALA A 29 2.91 35.87 -26.87
C ALA A 29 1.43 35.90 -26.45
N VAL A 30 0.64 34.95 -26.94
CA VAL A 30 -0.73 34.73 -26.44
C VAL A 30 -0.57 34.22 -25.02
N THR A 31 -0.45 35.16 -24.08
CA THR A 31 -0.66 34.89 -22.67
C THR A 31 -2.12 34.49 -22.55
N ILE A 32 -2.39 33.18 -22.52
CA ILE A 32 -3.67 32.66 -22.06
C ILE A 32 -3.78 33.13 -20.62
N ALA A 33 -4.42 34.27 -20.41
CA ALA A 33 -4.76 34.74 -19.08
C ALA A 33 -5.66 33.65 -18.48
N CYS A 34 -5.11 32.86 -17.55
CA CYS A 34 -5.90 31.97 -16.72
C CYS A 34 -6.78 32.85 -15.83
N ILE A 35 -7.91 33.32 -16.37
CA ILE A 35 -8.90 34.07 -15.60
C ILE A 35 -9.42 33.08 -14.55
N PRO A 36 -9.19 33.31 -13.25
CA PRO A 36 -9.72 32.43 -12.22
C PRO A 36 -11.25 32.54 -12.26
N ARG A 37 -11.91 31.55 -12.88
CA ARG A 37 -13.37 31.45 -12.87
C ARG A 37 -13.81 30.96 -11.51
N ARG A 38 -14.35 31.87 -10.71
CA ARG A 38 -14.99 31.52 -9.45
C ARG A 38 -16.24 30.68 -9.73
N HIS A 39 -16.17 29.37 -9.50
CA HIS A 39 -17.26 28.44 -9.78
C HIS A 39 -18.51 28.66 -8.89
N GLN A 40 -18.36 29.29 -7.71
CA GLN A 40 -19.49 29.64 -6.82
C GLN A 40 -19.26 31.01 -6.14
N SER A 41 -20.28 31.86 -6.17
CA SER A 41 -20.21 33.24 -5.63
C SER A 41 -20.26 33.32 -4.10
N SER A 42 -20.66 32.25 -3.40
CA SER A 42 -20.73 32.23 -1.94
C SER A 42 -20.29 30.90 -1.34
N THR A 43 -19.80 30.96 -0.10
CA THR A 43 -19.42 29.80 0.71
C THR A 43 -20.61 28.87 0.96
N SER A 44 -21.82 29.41 1.14
CA SER A 44 -23.06 28.64 1.32
C SER A 44 -23.38 27.75 0.12
N ARG A 45 -23.24 28.28 -1.12
CA ARG A 45 -23.44 27.50 -2.35
C ARG A 45 -22.42 26.38 -2.48
N THR A 46 -21.16 26.67 -2.15
CA THR A 46 -20.08 25.67 -2.15
C THR A 46 -20.33 24.57 -1.11
N LYS A 47 -20.73 24.92 0.12
CA LYS A 47 -21.06 23.96 1.19
C LYS A 47 -22.21 23.03 0.80
N ARG A 48 -23.25 23.56 0.13
CA ARG A 48 -24.37 22.75 -0.37
C ARG A 48 -23.95 21.82 -1.49
N ALA A 49 -23.12 22.29 -2.42
CA ALA A 49 -22.61 21.49 -3.52
C ALA A 49 -21.68 20.35 -3.06
N LEU A 50 -20.89 20.57 -2.00
CA LEU A 50 -19.96 19.58 -1.44
C LEU A 50 -20.55 18.79 -0.25
N LYS A 51 -21.87 18.83 -0.05
CA LYS A 51 -22.52 18.14 1.07
C LYS A 51 -22.51 16.62 0.83
N VAL A 52 -21.87 15.88 1.73
CA VAL A 52 -21.96 14.42 1.80
C VAL A 52 -23.02 14.03 2.83
N ALA A 53 -23.91 13.09 2.48
CA ALA A 53 -24.93 12.58 3.38
C ALA A 53 -24.32 11.65 4.46
N PRO A 54 -24.89 11.58 5.67
CA PRO A 54 -24.43 10.65 6.69
C PRO A 54 -24.72 9.19 6.31
N HIS A 55 -24.09 8.25 7.03
CA HIS A 55 -24.34 6.81 6.84
C HIS A 55 -25.80 6.44 7.17
N PRO A 56 -26.43 5.50 6.44
CA PRO A 56 -27.85 5.20 6.60
C PRO A 56 -28.28 4.73 7.99
N SER A 57 -27.38 4.16 8.78
CA SER A 57 -27.63 3.78 10.18
C SER A 57 -28.01 4.95 11.09
N PHE A 58 -27.76 6.20 10.66
CA PHE A 58 -28.12 7.40 11.40
C PHE A 58 -29.45 8.00 10.93
N PHE A 59 -30.05 7.48 9.86
CA PHE A 59 -31.41 7.87 9.50
C PHE A 59 -32.40 7.22 10.47
N PRO A 60 -33.47 7.93 10.85
CA PRO A 60 -34.53 7.33 11.64
C PRO A 60 -35.14 6.17 10.83
N THR A 61 -35.00 4.95 11.34
CA THR A 61 -35.62 3.76 10.75
C THR A 61 -37.13 3.88 10.95
N SER A 62 -37.83 4.24 9.86
CA SER A 62 -39.28 4.18 9.68
C SER A 62 -40.12 5.18 10.49
N ALA A 63 -40.89 5.98 9.76
CA ALA A 63 -41.92 6.92 10.23
C ALA A 63 -43.14 6.24 10.89
N GLY A 64 -42.94 5.16 11.66
CA GLY A 64 -44.00 4.40 12.34
C GLY A 64 -43.58 3.72 13.65
N SER A 65 -42.33 3.90 14.11
CA SER A 65 -41.90 3.46 15.43
C SER A 65 -42.01 4.63 16.41
N GLU A 66 -43.22 4.91 16.88
CA GLU A 66 -43.46 5.69 18.10
C GLU A 66 -42.97 4.92 19.34
N SER A 67 -41.67 4.65 19.42
CA SER A 67 -41.05 4.02 20.58
C SER A 67 -40.25 5.07 21.34
N SER A 68 -40.81 5.54 22.45
CA SER A 68 -40.22 6.46 23.44
C SER A 68 -38.94 5.94 24.13
N SER A 69 -38.34 4.87 23.65
CA SER A 69 -37.18 4.21 24.27
C SER A 69 -35.88 4.55 23.54
N THR A 70 -34.86 4.94 24.33
CA THR A 70 -33.51 5.15 23.83
C THR A 70 -32.85 3.79 23.57
N GLN A 71 -32.49 3.49 22.31
CA GLN A 71 -31.86 2.22 21.92
C GLN A 71 -30.38 2.41 21.54
N VAL A 72 -29.53 1.46 21.92
CA VAL A 72 -28.13 1.39 21.48
C VAL A 72 -28.05 0.59 20.18
N ILE A 73 -27.53 1.22 19.11
CA ILE A 73 -27.35 0.60 17.80
C ILE A 73 -25.89 0.17 17.64
N TYR A 74 -25.65 -1.07 17.18
CA TYR A 74 -24.32 -1.54 16.82
C TYR A 74 -23.99 -1.13 15.37
N ASN A 75 -23.01 -0.24 15.20
CA ASN A 75 -22.60 0.31 13.89
C ASN A 75 -21.09 0.14 13.68
N PRO A 76 -20.61 -1.05 13.28
CA PRO A 76 -19.19 -1.27 13.02
C PRO A 76 -18.76 -0.44 11.80
N PRO A 77 -17.78 0.49 11.94
CA PRO A 77 -17.38 1.35 10.83
C PRO A 77 -16.59 0.56 9.78
N SER A 78 -16.75 0.93 8.50
CA SER A 78 -15.97 0.40 7.37
C SER A 78 -14.58 1.05 7.25
N SER A 79 -13.89 1.20 8.38
CA SER A 79 -12.57 1.82 8.49
C SER A 79 -11.56 0.85 9.11
N ALA A 80 -10.28 1.05 8.85
CA ALA A 80 -9.24 0.29 9.52
C ALA A 80 -9.28 0.51 11.05
N PRO A 81 -9.14 -0.55 11.87
CA PRO A 81 -9.12 -0.42 13.32
C PRO A 81 -7.84 0.30 13.77
N SER A 82 -7.93 1.03 14.89
CA SER A 82 -6.75 1.62 15.54
C SER A 82 -5.93 0.56 16.30
N VAL A 83 -4.66 0.87 16.60
CA VAL A 83 -3.77 0.00 17.39
C VAL A 83 -4.33 -0.28 18.79
N TYR A 84 -5.12 0.64 19.35
CA TYR A 84 -5.74 0.48 20.67
C TYR A 84 -6.89 -0.53 20.69
N HIS A 85 -7.42 -0.92 19.53
CA HIS A 85 -8.36 -2.03 19.40
C HIS A 85 -7.59 -3.35 19.43
N THR A 86 -7.10 -3.72 20.61
CA THR A 86 -6.22 -4.87 20.81
C THR A 86 -6.94 -6.19 20.51
N PRO A 87 -6.44 -7.04 19.60
CA PRO A 87 -7.04 -8.33 19.32
C PRO A 87 -6.98 -9.26 20.54
N PHE A 88 -7.93 -10.18 20.65
CA PHE A 88 -8.09 -11.07 21.82
C PHE A 88 -6.81 -11.84 22.19
N LYS A 89 -5.99 -12.19 21.19
CA LYS A 89 -4.73 -12.93 21.34
C LYS A 89 -3.69 -12.17 22.17
N PHE A 90 -3.74 -10.84 22.16
CA PHE A 90 -2.79 -9.97 22.88
C PHE A 90 -3.29 -9.50 24.24
N LEU A 91 -4.57 -9.72 24.58
CA LEU A 91 -5.07 -9.45 25.93
C LEU A 91 -4.54 -10.50 26.92
N PRO A 92 -4.24 -10.16 28.18
CA PRO A 92 -3.94 -11.14 29.22
C PRO A 92 -5.10 -12.13 29.47
N PRO A 93 -4.85 -13.34 29.99
CA PRO A 93 -5.90 -14.31 30.29
C PRO A 93 -6.89 -13.84 31.37
N SER A 94 -6.46 -12.96 32.28
CA SER A 94 -7.30 -12.39 33.33
C SER A 94 -8.26 -11.29 32.84
N ASP A 95 -8.06 -10.73 31.64
CA ASP A 95 -8.87 -9.62 31.14
C ASP A 95 -10.27 -10.13 30.71
N PRO A 96 -11.37 -9.65 31.32
CA PRO A 96 -12.73 -10.08 30.98
C PRO A 96 -13.12 -9.77 29.53
N ARG A 97 -12.51 -8.75 28.92
CA ARG A 97 -12.77 -8.35 27.52
C ARG A 97 -12.38 -9.46 26.54
N ARG A 98 -11.45 -10.34 26.92
CA ARG A 98 -11.05 -11.50 26.11
C ARG A 98 -12.24 -12.42 25.80
N LYS A 99 -13.20 -12.59 26.73
CA LYS A 99 -14.40 -13.40 26.53
C LYS A 99 -15.47 -12.67 25.70
N ALA A 100 -15.69 -11.38 25.99
CA ALA A 100 -16.70 -10.57 25.31
C ALA A 100 -16.41 -10.40 23.80
N ASN A 101 -15.15 -10.16 23.44
CA ASN A 101 -14.75 -9.96 22.03
C ASN A 101 -14.85 -11.25 21.18
N LEU A 102 -14.67 -12.43 21.80
CA LEU A 102 -14.83 -13.71 21.10
C LEU A 102 -16.28 -13.89 20.63
N ALA A 103 -17.25 -13.58 21.49
CA ALA A 103 -18.67 -13.64 21.15
C ALA A 103 -19.03 -12.67 20.01
N GLN A 104 -18.41 -11.48 19.94
CA GLN A 104 -18.62 -10.54 18.84
C GLN A 104 -18.07 -11.07 17.51
N LEU A 105 -16.86 -11.65 17.51
CA LEU A 105 -16.23 -12.21 16.30
C LEU A 105 -17.05 -13.37 15.72
N LEU A 106 -17.55 -14.27 16.58
CA LEU A 106 -18.39 -15.41 16.16
C LEU A 106 -19.74 -14.97 15.58
N ARG A 107 -20.34 -13.91 16.12
CA ARG A 107 -21.59 -13.34 15.58
C ARG A 107 -21.37 -12.71 14.20
N SER A 108 -20.33 -11.91 14.04
CA SER A 108 -20.00 -11.29 12.74
C SER A 108 -19.64 -12.32 11.67
N SER A 109 -19.08 -13.48 12.04
CA SER A 109 -18.86 -14.58 11.09
C SER A 109 -20.14 -15.32 10.69
N ALA A 110 -21.15 -15.37 11.56
CA ALA A 110 -22.41 -16.05 11.27
C ALA A 110 -23.26 -15.30 10.24
N ASP A 111 -23.26 -13.96 10.28
CA ASP A 111 -23.98 -13.13 9.31
C ASP A 111 -23.33 -13.14 7.91
N LEU A 112 -22.01 -13.42 7.83
CA LEU A 112 -21.29 -13.62 6.57
C LEU A 112 -21.31 -15.09 6.08
N ALA A 113 -21.69 -16.05 6.92
CA ALA A 113 -21.68 -17.48 6.60
C ALA A 113 -22.89 -17.95 5.78
N SER A 114 -23.87 -17.09 5.49
CA SER A 114 -25.02 -17.47 4.64
C SER A 114 -24.67 -17.58 3.15
N SER A 115 -23.51 -17.07 2.72
CA SER A 115 -22.98 -17.34 1.37
C SER A 115 -21.89 -18.42 1.41
N THR A 116 -22.28 -19.63 1.01
CA THR A 116 -21.45 -20.76 0.57
C THR A 116 -20.64 -21.53 1.63
N ALA A 117 -21.26 -22.59 2.13
CA ALA A 117 -20.60 -23.70 2.80
C ALA A 117 -19.79 -24.55 1.80
N SER A 118 -18.45 -24.49 1.87
CA SER A 118 -17.59 -25.62 1.49
C SER A 118 -16.18 -25.53 2.12
N LYS A 119 -15.92 -26.52 2.98
CA LYS A 119 -14.67 -27.23 3.32
C LYS A 119 -13.29 -26.57 3.09
N SER A 120 -12.46 -26.68 4.14
CA SER A 120 -11.11 -26.10 4.35
C SER A 120 -11.13 -24.60 4.64
N SER A 121 -10.37 -24.18 5.66
CA SER A 121 -10.35 -22.83 6.22
C SER A 121 -10.28 -21.76 5.13
N SER A 122 -11.38 -21.01 4.93
CA SER A 122 -11.51 -19.89 3.98
C SER A 122 -10.71 -18.67 4.49
N LEU A 123 -9.39 -18.84 4.61
CA LEU A 123 -8.47 -17.73 4.76
C LEU A 123 -8.17 -17.17 3.36
N PRO A 124 -7.93 -15.85 3.24
CA PRO A 124 -7.45 -15.29 1.99
C PRO A 124 -6.12 -15.96 1.59
N PRO A 125 -5.77 -15.95 0.29
CA PRO A 125 -4.57 -16.61 -0.19
C PRO A 125 -3.34 -16.08 0.53
N GLU A 126 -2.53 -17.00 1.04
CA GLU A 126 -1.31 -16.64 1.76
C GLU A 126 -0.28 -16.06 0.79
N LEU A 127 0.32 -14.91 1.15
CA LEU A 127 1.31 -14.25 0.30
C LEU A 127 2.66 -14.97 0.32
N LYS A 128 3.00 -15.65 1.42
CA LYS A 128 4.30 -16.32 1.63
C LYS A 128 4.14 -17.50 2.59
N ASP A 129 3.93 -18.70 2.05
CA ASP A 129 4.14 -19.92 2.81
C ASP A 129 5.60 -20.38 2.65
N ARG A 130 6.30 -20.58 3.77
CA ARG A 130 7.70 -21.04 3.78
C ARG A 130 7.90 -22.06 4.88
N GLU A 131 7.98 -23.32 4.48
CA GLU A 131 8.38 -24.42 5.35
C GLU A 131 9.81 -24.24 5.87
N ARG A 132 9.99 -24.44 7.17
CA ARG A 132 11.33 -24.45 7.81
C ARG A 132 11.91 -25.85 7.71
N LYS A 133 13.09 -25.99 7.07
CA LYS A 133 13.82 -27.24 6.94
C LYS A 133 15.08 -27.22 7.80
N TYR A 134 15.28 -28.27 8.59
CA TYR A 134 16.45 -28.45 9.49
C TYR A 134 17.19 -29.73 9.09
N ASN A 135 17.75 -29.72 7.88
CA ASN A 135 18.36 -30.90 7.26
C ASN A 135 19.91 -30.90 7.31
N VAL A 136 20.52 -29.81 7.77
CA VAL A 136 21.99 -29.64 7.77
C VAL A 136 22.58 -30.03 9.12
N THR A 137 23.56 -30.94 9.13
CA THR A 137 24.29 -31.36 10.34
C THR A 137 25.47 -30.43 10.65
N GLN A 138 26.06 -30.54 11.85
CA GLN A 138 27.21 -29.72 12.25
C GLN A 138 28.42 -29.94 11.33
N GLU A 139 28.71 -31.18 10.97
CA GLU A 139 29.81 -31.55 10.07
C GLU A 139 29.66 -30.86 8.71
N GLN A 140 28.45 -30.85 8.17
CA GLN A 140 28.15 -30.16 6.91
C GLN A 140 28.34 -28.64 7.04
N VAL A 141 28.03 -28.05 8.19
CA VAL A 141 28.30 -26.61 8.42
C VAL A 141 29.80 -26.32 8.40
N GLU A 142 30.63 -27.19 8.96
CA GLU A 142 32.09 -27.06 8.94
C GLU A 142 32.63 -27.18 7.51
N GLU A 143 32.15 -28.16 6.74
CA GLU A 143 32.45 -28.27 5.31
C GLU A 143 32.07 -27.01 4.54
N MET A 144 30.88 -26.45 4.77
CA MET A 144 30.43 -25.23 4.11
C MET A 144 31.34 -24.04 4.42
N ARG A 145 31.84 -23.94 5.66
CA ARG A 145 32.81 -22.90 6.04
C ARG A 145 34.13 -23.09 5.30
N MET A 146 34.64 -24.33 5.26
CA MET A 146 35.89 -24.65 4.56
C MET A 146 35.81 -24.38 3.05
N LEU A 147 34.72 -24.81 2.40
CA LEU A 147 34.48 -24.58 0.97
C LEU A 147 34.37 -23.09 0.63
N ARG A 148 33.76 -22.30 1.51
CA ARG A 148 33.61 -20.86 1.30
C ARG A 148 34.87 -20.06 1.61
N ALA A 149 35.70 -20.54 2.52
CA ALA A 149 37.00 -19.96 2.85
C ALA A 149 38.04 -20.21 1.74
N SER A 150 38.01 -21.39 1.12
CA SER A 150 38.88 -21.75 0.00
C SER A 150 38.55 -20.94 -1.25
N ASP A 151 37.39 -21.18 -1.87
CA ASP A 151 37.02 -20.54 -3.14
C ASP A 151 35.62 -19.91 -3.09
N PRO A 152 35.47 -18.66 -2.61
CA PRO A 152 34.16 -18.01 -2.49
C PRO A 152 33.46 -17.74 -3.83
N GLU A 153 34.21 -17.65 -4.93
CA GLU A 153 33.67 -17.46 -6.27
C GLU A 153 33.05 -18.75 -6.81
N ARG A 154 33.73 -19.90 -6.60
CA ARG A 154 33.25 -21.21 -7.02
C ARG A 154 32.13 -21.72 -6.10
N TRP A 155 32.28 -21.51 -4.79
CA TRP A 155 31.34 -21.92 -3.74
C TRP A 155 30.53 -20.73 -3.22
N SER A 156 29.75 -20.15 -4.15
CA SER A 156 28.82 -19.06 -3.84
C SER A 156 27.71 -19.50 -2.89
N VAL A 157 27.03 -18.52 -2.27
CA VAL A 157 25.94 -18.81 -1.31
C VAL A 157 24.86 -19.66 -1.96
N LEU A 158 24.48 -19.33 -3.19
CA LEU A 158 23.43 -20.04 -3.92
C LEU A 158 23.84 -21.48 -4.22
N ARG A 159 25.09 -21.70 -4.61
CA ARG A 159 25.58 -23.04 -4.92
C ARG A 159 25.66 -23.95 -3.69
N LEU A 160 26.08 -23.41 -2.55
CA LEU A 160 26.05 -24.16 -1.30
C LEU A 160 24.61 -24.44 -0.85
N ALA A 161 23.68 -23.51 -1.11
CA ALA A 161 22.25 -23.68 -0.80
C ALA A 161 21.64 -24.82 -1.59
N GLU A 162 21.98 -24.92 -2.87
CA GLU A 162 21.59 -26.03 -3.75
C GLU A 162 22.23 -27.35 -3.29
N LYS A 163 23.54 -27.37 -3.01
CA LYS A 163 24.27 -28.58 -2.60
C LYS A 163 23.70 -29.20 -1.32
N TYR A 164 23.44 -28.39 -0.29
CA TYR A 164 22.96 -28.86 1.01
C TYR A 164 21.44 -28.73 1.16
N GLY A 165 20.71 -28.35 0.11
CA GLY A 165 19.25 -28.22 0.12
C GLY A 165 18.70 -27.26 1.19
N CYS A 166 19.41 -26.18 1.49
CA CYS A 166 19.09 -25.25 2.57
C CYS A 166 18.86 -23.81 2.06
N ALA A 167 18.29 -22.94 2.89
CA ALA A 167 18.01 -21.56 2.49
C ALA A 167 19.33 -20.75 2.33
N PRO A 168 19.49 -19.90 1.30
CA PRO A 168 20.70 -19.09 1.12
C PRO A 168 21.04 -18.20 2.33
N TYR A 169 20.00 -17.74 3.05
CA TYR A 169 20.17 -16.95 4.26
C TYR A 169 20.84 -17.74 5.40
N PHE A 170 20.53 -19.04 5.53
CA PHE A 170 21.16 -19.91 6.53
C PHE A 170 22.68 -19.98 6.32
N ILE A 171 23.11 -20.05 5.07
CA ILE A 171 24.53 -20.09 4.70
C ILE A 171 25.23 -18.79 5.03
N LEU A 172 24.58 -17.65 4.75
CA LEU A 172 25.12 -16.33 5.06
C LEU A 172 25.30 -16.11 6.57
N MET A 173 24.49 -16.78 7.39
CA MET A 173 24.61 -16.81 8.85
C MET A 173 25.77 -17.70 9.32
N CYS A 174 25.92 -18.90 8.73
CA CYS A 174 26.93 -19.88 9.15
C CYS A 174 28.35 -19.59 8.63
N CYS A 175 28.45 -19.05 7.40
CA CYS A 175 29.71 -18.97 6.64
C CYS A 175 29.96 -17.54 6.18
N ARG A 176 31.05 -16.93 6.66
CA ARG A 176 31.53 -15.65 6.15
C ARG A 176 32.52 -15.89 5.00
N ALA A 177 32.42 -15.10 3.94
CA ALA A 177 33.43 -15.08 2.89
C ALA A 177 34.72 -14.40 3.41
N PRO A 178 35.89 -14.72 2.84
CA PRO A 178 37.14 -14.05 3.19
C PRO A 178 37.04 -12.54 2.96
N THR A 179 37.79 -11.76 3.75
CA THR A 179 37.78 -10.28 3.73
C THR A 179 38.02 -9.74 2.34
N ASP A 180 39.01 -10.28 1.64
CA ASP A 180 39.44 -9.81 0.32
C ASP A 180 38.32 -9.92 -0.72
N HIS A 181 37.57 -11.03 -0.69
CA HIS A 181 36.40 -11.19 -1.57
C HIS A 181 35.28 -10.20 -1.21
N ARG A 182 35.04 -9.96 0.08
CA ARG A 182 34.00 -9.01 0.53
C ARG A 182 34.33 -7.58 0.14
N ASP A 183 35.60 -7.20 0.19
CA ASP A 183 36.06 -5.86 -0.16
C ASP A 183 36.09 -5.67 -1.67
N ARG A 184 36.47 -6.70 -2.46
CA ARG A 184 36.29 -6.70 -3.92
C ARG A 184 34.83 -6.51 -4.32
N GLU A 185 33.90 -7.24 -3.70
CA GLU A 185 32.47 -7.08 -3.98
C GLU A 185 31.92 -5.72 -3.52
N ARG A 186 32.43 -5.17 -2.41
CA ARG A 186 32.09 -3.81 -1.97
C ARG A 186 32.55 -2.76 -2.98
N ALA A 187 33.81 -2.83 -3.41
CA ALA A 187 34.37 -1.94 -4.42
C ALA A 187 33.61 -2.04 -5.75
N ARG A 188 33.21 -3.26 -6.16
CA ARG A 188 32.36 -3.48 -7.33
C ARG A 188 30.99 -2.79 -7.19
N LEU A 189 30.34 -2.92 -6.04
CA LEU A 189 29.06 -2.25 -5.77
C LEU A 189 29.20 -0.73 -5.75
N GLU A 190 30.29 -0.20 -5.22
CA GLU A 190 30.62 1.23 -5.23
C GLU A 190 30.85 1.75 -6.65
N ALA A 191 31.60 1.02 -7.49
CA ALA A 191 31.78 1.36 -8.89
C ALA A 191 30.45 1.33 -9.69
N VAL A 192 29.54 0.40 -9.35
CA VAL A 192 28.18 0.40 -9.94
C VAL A 192 27.37 1.61 -9.48
N LYS A 193 27.47 2.00 -8.20
CA LYS A 193 26.78 3.19 -7.67
C LYS A 193 27.34 4.48 -8.25
N ALA A 194 28.66 4.58 -8.44
CA ALA A 194 29.32 5.73 -9.05
C ALA A 194 28.85 5.97 -10.49
N ARG A 195 28.44 4.91 -11.21
CA ARG A 195 27.85 5.01 -12.56
C ARG A 195 26.39 5.48 -12.59
N TRP A 196 25.73 5.67 -11.45
CA TRP A 196 24.35 6.13 -11.44
C TRP A 196 24.28 7.63 -11.74
N GLY A 197 23.45 8.01 -12.72
CA GLY A 197 23.12 9.41 -12.97
C GLY A 197 22.23 10.02 -11.86
N ALA A 198 22.13 11.34 -11.84
CA ALA A 198 21.47 12.12 -10.79
C ALA A 198 20.04 11.63 -10.46
N ILE A 199 19.23 11.37 -11.48
CA ILE A 199 17.83 10.91 -11.30
C ILE A 199 17.77 9.58 -10.56
N ARG A 200 18.62 8.62 -10.94
CA ARG A 200 18.64 7.29 -10.32
C ARG A 200 19.13 7.36 -8.88
N SER A 201 20.16 8.15 -8.61
CA SER A 201 20.71 8.34 -7.26
C SER A 201 19.65 8.95 -6.33
N ALA A 202 19.00 10.05 -6.74
CA ALA A 202 17.93 10.69 -5.97
C ALA A 202 16.76 9.72 -5.66
N ALA A 203 16.31 8.96 -6.67
CA ALA A 203 15.23 7.98 -6.47
C ALA A 203 15.60 6.83 -5.51
N ARG A 204 16.88 6.43 -5.46
CA ARG A 204 17.37 5.40 -4.53
C ARG A 204 17.46 5.92 -3.10
N GLU A 205 17.91 7.16 -2.93
CA GLU A 205 17.92 7.83 -1.63
C GLU A 205 16.50 8.02 -1.08
N GLU A 206 15.56 8.46 -1.92
CA GLU A 206 14.16 8.60 -1.53
C GLU A 206 13.53 7.26 -1.13
N ARG A 207 13.81 6.18 -1.87
CA ARG A 207 13.36 4.83 -1.47
C ARG A 207 13.91 4.43 -0.09
N LYS A 208 15.18 4.77 0.23
CA LYS A 208 15.76 4.53 1.56
C LYS A 208 15.03 5.35 2.62
N LYS A 209 14.81 6.64 2.38
CA LYS A 209 14.05 7.54 3.28
C LYS A 209 12.65 6.99 3.55
N ARG A 210 11.92 6.58 2.52
CA ARG A 210 10.57 5.99 2.66
C ARG A 210 10.58 4.71 3.48
N ARG A 211 11.57 3.84 3.27
CA ARG A 211 11.73 2.65 4.12
C ARG A 211 11.96 3.05 5.57
N ASP A 212 12.80 4.03 5.84
CA ASP A 212 13.12 4.46 7.20
C ASP A 212 11.91 5.14 7.89
N LEU A 213 11.13 5.93 7.14
CA LEU A 213 9.88 6.54 7.61
C LEU A 213 8.80 5.48 7.92
N LEU A 214 8.70 4.41 7.13
CA LEU A 214 7.79 3.30 7.39
C LEU A 214 8.08 2.62 8.74
N HIS A 215 9.35 2.36 9.05
CA HIS A 215 9.73 1.76 10.34
C HIS A 215 9.48 2.70 11.53
N LYS A 216 9.43 4.01 11.29
CA LYS A 216 9.06 5.02 12.30
C LYS A 216 7.55 5.23 12.42
N GLY A 217 6.72 4.58 11.58
CA GLY A 217 5.27 4.74 11.57
C GLY A 217 4.78 6.07 10.99
N MET A 218 5.57 6.73 10.14
CA MET A 218 5.22 8.01 9.51
C MET A 218 4.76 7.88 8.04
N LEU A 219 4.57 6.66 7.55
CA LEU A 219 4.13 6.31 6.20
C LEU A 219 3.06 5.22 6.24
#